data_AF-A0A834L0Y0-F1
#
_entry.id   AF-A0A834L0Y0-F1
#
_cell.length_a   1.000
_cell.length_b   1.000
_cell.length_c   1.000
_cell.angle_alpha   90.00
_cell.angle_beta   90.00
_cell.angle_gamma   90.00
#
_symmetry.space_group_name_H-M   'P 1'
#
loop_
_entity.id
_entity.type
_entity.pdbx_description
1 polymer ?
#
loop_
_entity_poly.entity_id
_entity_poly.type
_entity_poly.pdbx_seq_one_letter_code
_entity_poly.pdbx_strand_id
1 'polypeptide(L)'
;MSFSDLPLHMHDKILYNLSDAFDIINLGQATPTLQALSENRTLWKKLCHFHFSDKPFCRSLAVNKSDNVDWKLMYFSLLKHYPMKEQYGDTLHFCKHCSILFWKVKNIGIECKYDFDHPCTASDPDSCLMPVSPQHFIDLFMF
;
A
#
# COMPACT_ATOMS: atom_id res chain seq x y z
N MET A 1 -24.53 -19.22 -8.91
CA MET A 1 -23.44 -19.53 -7.98
C MET A 1 -23.00 -18.22 -7.35
N SER A 2 -23.16 -18.10 -6.04
CA SER A 2 -22.80 -16.96 -5.20
C SER A 2 -21.58 -17.31 -4.35
N PHE A 3 -20.92 -16.30 -3.78
CA PHE A 3 -19.84 -16.50 -2.81
C PHE A 3 -20.27 -17.40 -1.64
N SER A 4 -21.54 -17.29 -1.21
CA SER A 4 -22.12 -18.12 -0.14
C SER A 4 -22.24 -19.61 -0.48
N ASP A 5 -22.15 -19.98 -1.77
CA ASP A 5 -22.22 -21.38 -2.21
C ASP A 5 -20.86 -22.10 -2.05
N LEU A 6 -19.79 -21.36 -1.73
CA LEU A 6 -18.47 -21.94 -1.51
C LEU A 6 -18.41 -22.70 -0.17
N PRO A 7 -17.70 -23.83 -0.11
CA PRO A 7 -17.42 -24.51 1.15
C PRO A 7 -16.66 -23.63 2.15
N LEU A 8 -16.88 -23.83 3.45
CA LEU A 8 -16.26 -23.03 4.52
C LEU A 8 -14.74 -22.93 4.43
N HIS A 9 -14.04 -24.02 4.10
CA HIS A 9 -12.58 -24.03 3.96
C HIS A 9 -12.10 -23.12 2.80
N MET A 10 -12.94 -22.89 1.79
CA MET A 10 -12.63 -21.97 0.70
C MET A 10 -12.78 -20.53 1.15
N HIS A 11 -13.78 -20.21 1.97
CA HIS A 11 -13.88 -18.88 2.60
C HIS A 11 -12.65 -18.59 3.47
N ASP A 12 -12.25 -19.54 4.32
CA ASP A 12 -11.06 -19.40 5.18
C ASP A 12 -9.79 -19.20 4.33
N LYS A 13 -9.62 -19.98 3.26
CA LYS A 13 -8.51 -19.83 2.32
C LYS A 13 -8.52 -18.47 1.61
N ILE A 14 -9.68 -17.95 1.25
CA ILE A 14 -9.80 -16.61 0.63
C ILE A 14 -9.37 -15.54 1.63
N LEU A 15 -9.92 -15.54 2.85
CA LEU A 15 -9.53 -14.60 3.90
C LEU A 15 -8.03 -14.70 4.21
N TYR A 16 -7.50 -15.91 4.29
CA TYR A 16 -6.08 -16.13 4.57
C TYR A 16 -5.17 -15.58 3.48
N ASN A 17 -5.64 -15.37 2.24
CA ASN A 17 -4.85 -14.79 1.15
C ASN A 17 -4.93 -13.27 1.05
N LEU A 18 -5.84 -12.62 1.77
CA LEU A 18 -5.90 -11.17 1.83
C LEU A 18 -4.67 -10.60 2.52
N SER A 19 -4.12 -9.51 1.96
CA SER A 19 -2.99 -8.78 2.51
C SER A 19 -3.40 -7.49 3.22
N ASP A 20 -4.60 -6.97 3.00
CA ASP A 20 -5.09 -5.77 3.71
C ASP A 20 -5.95 -6.17 4.92
N ALA A 21 -5.68 -5.55 6.06
CA ALA A 21 -6.48 -5.73 7.27
C ALA A 21 -7.90 -5.17 7.14
N PHE A 22 -8.08 -4.07 6.41
CA PHE A 22 -9.39 -3.47 6.19
C PHE A 22 -10.27 -4.36 5.32
N ASP A 23 -9.71 -4.98 4.27
CA ASP A 23 -10.45 -5.94 3.44
C ASP A 23 -10.95 -7.13 4.26
N ILE A 24 -10.12 -7.67 5.16
CA ILE A 24 -10.49 -8.76 6.07
C ILE A 24 -11.63 -8.33 7.00
N ILE A 25 -11.54 -7.13 7.59
CA ILE A 25 -12.57 -6.60 8.49
C ILE A 25 -13.89 -6.38 7.74
N ASN A 26 -13.83 -5.73 6.58
CA ASN A 26 -14.99 -5.43 5.77
C ASN A 26 -15.69 -6.71 5.29
N LEU A 27 -14.91 -7.72 4.88
CA LEU A 27 -15.46 -9.02 4.49
C LEU A 27 -16.13 -9.74 5.68
N GLY A 28 -15.56 -9.60 6.87
CA GLY A 28 -16.13 -10.13 8.12
C GLY A 28 -17.49 -9.53 8.49
N GLN A 29 -17.82 -8.32 8.00
CA GLN A 29 -19.11 -7.68 8.25
C GLN A 29 -20.25 -8.22 7.36
N ALA A 30 -19.92 -9.00 6.32
CA ALA A 30 -20.93 -9.45 5.36
C ALA A 30 -21.81 -10.59 5.89
N THR A 31 -21.26 -11.54 6.65
CA THR A 31 -22.02 -12.66 7.25
C THR A 31 -21.39 -13.11 8.58
N PRO A 32 -22.17 -13.73 9.50
CA PRO A 32 -21.62 -14.27 10.75
C PRO A 32 -20.51 -15.30 10.56
N THR A 33 -20.60 -16.11 9.50
CA THR A 33 -19.56 -17.09 9.14
C THR A 33 -18.24 -16.39 8.83
N LEU A 34 -18.27 -15.33 8.01
CA LEU A 34 -17.08 -14.57 7.65
C LEU A 34 -16.55 -13.76 8.84
N GLN A 35 -17.43 -13.31 9.74
CA GLN A 35 -17.03 -12.68 10.99
C GLN A 35 -16.19 -13.64 11.84
N ALA A 36 -16.64 -14.89 12.02
CA ALA A 36 -15.87 -15.87 12.79
C ALA A 36 -14.51 -16.18 12.15
N LEU A 37 -14.44 -16.24 10.81
CA LEU A 37 -13.20 -16.47 10.08
C LEU A 37 -12.27 -15.23 10.11
N SER A 38 -12.81 -14.01 10.08
CA SER A 38 -12.01 -12.79 10.10
C SER A 38 -11.36 -12.53 11.46
N GLU A 39 -11.87 -13.13 12.55
CA GLU A 39 -11.25 -13.10 13.87
C GLU A 39 -10.22 -14.24 14.08
N ASN A 40 -9.90 -15.03 13.04
CA ASN A 40 -8.97 -16.15 13.16
C ASN A 40 -7.56 -15.66 13.53
N ARG A 41 -7.07 -16.14 14.69
CA ARG A 41 -5.76 -15.81 15.24
C ARG A 41 -4.60 -16.07 14.26
N THR A 42 -4.63 -17.19 13.54
CA THR A 42 -3.54 -17.59 12.65
C THR A 42 -3.45 -16.68 11.42
N LEU A 43 -4.59 -16.17 10.97
CA LEU A 43 -4.68 -15.18 9.90
C LEU A 43 -4.03 -13.85 10.32
N TRP A 44 -4.35 -13.33 11.50
CA TRP A 44 -3.72 -12.09 12.00
C TRP A 44 -2.23 -12.25 12.29
N LYS A 45 -1.81 -13.43 12.76
CA LYS A 45 -0.39 -13.77 12.90
C LYS A 45 0.34 -13.73 11.56
N LYS A 46 -0.24 -14.36 10.53
CA LYS A 46 0.28 -14.33 9.15
C LYS A 46 0.38 -12.89 8.64
N LEU A 47 -0.65 -12.08 8.88
CA LEU A 47 -0.69 -10.68 8.48
C LEU A 47 0.41 -9.84 9.15
N CYS A 48 0.63 -10.04 10.46
CA CYS A 48 1.75 -9.43 11.16
C CYS A 48 3.11 -9.81 10.54
N HIS A 49 3.34 -11.09 10.27
CA HIS A 49 4.58 -11.52 9.63
C HIS A 49 4.74 -10.97 8.21
N PHE A 50 3.67 -10.90 7.44
CA PHE A 50 3.70 -10.37 6.08
C PHE A 50 4.14 -8.90 6.05
N HIS A 51 3.58 -8.05 6.92
CA HIS A 51 3.84 -6.60 6.90
C HIS A 51 5.05 -6.14 7.71
N PHE A 52 5.43 -6.90 8.74
CA PHE A 52 6.40 -6.43 9.73
C PHE A 52 7.60 -7.37 9.94
N SER A 53 7.80 -8.37 9.08
CA SER A 53 8.90 -9.36 9.19
C SER A 53 10.30 -8.74 9.26
N ASP A 54 10.51 -7.60 8.63
CA ASP A 54 11.78 -6.87 8.63
C ASP A 54 12.02 -6.08 9.94
N LYS A 55 10.96 -5.81 10.71
CA LYS A 55 11.02 -4.97 11.92
C LYS A 55 11.66 -5.72 13.10
N PRO A 56 12.51 -5.05 13.91
CA PRO A 56 13.23 -5.68 15.02
C PRO A 56 12.30 -6.38 16.03
N PHE A 57 11.12 -5.80 16.27
CA PHE A 57 10.13 -6.32 17.21
C PHE A 57 9.50 -7.64 16.75
N CYS A 58 9.27 -7.83 15.45
CA CYS A 58 8.73 -9.09 14.95
C CYS A 58 9.75 -10.24 15.03
N ARG A 59 11.05 -9.92 14.96
CA ARG A 59 12.12 -10.90 15.22
C ARG A 59 12.10 -11.40 16.66
N SER A 60 11.80 -10.56 17.65
CA SER A 60 11.71 -10.99 19.06
C SER A 60 10.41 -11.74 19.38
N LEU A 61 9.28 -11.37 18.77
CA LEU A 61 8.01 -12.11 18.89
C LEU A 61 8.06 -13.50 18.27
N ALA A 62 8.78 -13.69 17.15
CA ALA A 62 8.97 -15.00 16.55
C ALA A 62 9.76 -15.96 17.46
N VAL A 63 10.64 -15.43 18.30
CA VAL A 63 11.45 -16.17 19.28
C VAL A 63 10.63 -16.52 20.52
N ASN A 64 9.77 -15.61 20.98
CA ASN A 64 8.91 -15.83 22.13
C ASN A 64 7.57 -16.42 21.68
N LYS A 65 7.48 -17.77 21.65
CA LYS A 65 6.26 -18.58 21.42
C LYS A 65 5.12 -18.21 22.40
N SER A 66 4.52 -17.05 22.23
CA SER A 66 3.51 -16.51 23.12
C SER A 66 2.15 -16.93 22.60
N ASP A 67 1.71 -18.11 23.02
CA ASP A 67 0.38 -18.64 22.73
C ASP A 67 -0.76 -17.78 23.29
N ASN A 68 -0.45 -16.69 24.01
CA ASN A 68 -1.43 -15.77 24.56
C ASN A 68 -1.47 -14.38 23.90
N VAL A 69 -0.81 -14.18 22.74
CA VAL A 69 -0.88 -12.89 22.02
C VAL A 69 -2.17 -12.76 21.22
N ASP A 70 -2.90 -11.68 21.45
CA ASP A 70 -3.93 -11.17 20.54
C ASP A 70 -3.24 -10.57 19.30
N TRP A 71 -3.20 -11.35 18.22
CA TRP A 71 -2.51 -10.97 17.00
C TRP A 71 -3.22 -9.84 16.24
N LYS A 72 -4.54 -9.67 16.42
CA LYS A 72 -5.28 -8.57 15.79
C LYS A 72 -4.95 -7.26 16.48
N LEU A 73 -4.98 -7.24 17.82
CA LEU A 73 -4.54 -6.08 18.59
C LEU A 73 -3.06 -5.75 18.32
N MET A 74 -2.22 -6.78 18.22
CA MET A 74 -0.81 -6.63 17.88
C MET A 74 -0.62 -5.99 16.50
N TYR A 75 -1.39 -6.42 15.50
CA TYR A 75 -1.33 -5.85 14.15
C TYR A 75 -1.58 -4.34 14.15
N PHE A 76 -2.66 -3.88 14.78
CA PHE A 76 -2.98 -2.45 14.84
C PHE A 76 -1.99 -1.65 15.68
N SER A 77 -1.45 -2.27 16.74
CA SER A 77 -0.36 -1.67 17.51
C SER A 77 0.87 -1.45 16.63
N LEU A 78 1.27 -2.45 15.83
CA LEU A 78 2.39 -2.35 14.90
C LEU A 78 2.13 -1.34 13.79
N LEU A 79 0.93 -1.31 13.22
CA LEU A 79 0.55 -0.34 12.20
C LEU A 79 0.68 1.11 12.70
N LYS A 80 0.38 1.36 13.98
CA LYS A 80 0.57 2.68 14.59
C LYS A 80 2.04 3.07 14.76
N HIS A 81 2.92 2.10 15.06
CA HIS A 81 4.36 2.36 15.23
C HIS A 81 5.12 2.39 13.91
N TYR A 82 4.67 1.60 12.93
CA TYR A 82 5.24 1.47 11.60
C TYR A 82 4.14 1.77 10.56
N PRO A 83 3.69 3.04 10.46
CA PRO A 83 2.69 3.39 9.47
C PRO A 83 3.23 3.05 8.08
N MET A 84 2.37 2.47 7.25
CA MET A 84 2.68 2.32 5.83
C MET A 84 2.91 3.71 5.26
N LYS A 85 4.13 3.96 4.76
CA LYS A 85 4.36 5.14 3.94
C LYS A 85 3.63 4.91 2.63
N GLU A 86 2.76 5.84 2.25
CA GLU A 86 2.21 5.87 0.90
C GLU A 86 3.38 5.85 -0.08
N GLN A 87 3.50 4.77 -0.84
CA GLN A 87 4.47 4.70 -1.93
C GLN A 87 3.81 5.36 -3.12
N TYR A 88 4.07 6.65 -3.27
CA TYR A 88 3.80 7.34 -4.52
C TYR A 88 4.78 6.82 -5.58
N GLY A 89 4.32 6.77 -6.84
CA GLY A 89 5.19 6.52 -7.99
C GLY A 89 6.25 7.61 -8.13
N ASP A 90 6.96 7.63 -9.26
CA ASP A 90 7.94 8.68 -9.54
C ASP A 90 7.36 10.08 -9.38
N THR A 91 8.17 11.07 -9.02
CA THR A 91 7.66 12.43 -8.80
C THR A 91 7.08 13.00 -10.09
N LEU A 92 5.78 13.31 -10.09
CA LEU A 92 5.16 14.11 -11.14
C LEU A 92 5.79 15.49 -11.20
N HIS A 93 6.05 15.98 -12.41
CA HIS A 93 6.53 17.33 -12.63
C HIS A 93 5.49 18.13 -13.40
N PHE A 94 5.31 19.38 -13.01
CA PHE A 94 4.49 20.34 -13.71
C PHE A 94 5.40 21.38 -14.38
N CYS A 95 5.23 21.56 -15.68
CA CYS A 95 5.88 22.64 -16.41
C CYS A 95 4.97 23.88 -16.38
N LYS A 96 5.39 24.95 -15.70
CA LYS A 96 4.62 26.21 -15.64
C LYS A 96 4.51 26.92 -17.00
N HIS A 97 5.46 26.68 -17.89
CA HIS A 97 5.48 27.31 -19.22
C HIS A 97 4.48 26.65 -20.18
N CYS A 98 4.40 25.32 -20.19
CA CYS A 98 3.53 24.58 -21.10
C CYS A 98 2.22 24.12 -20.46
N SER A 99 2.07 24.27 -19.14
CA SER A 99 0.93 23.77 -18.36
C SER A 99 0.69 22.27 -18.54
N ILE A 100 1.76 21.48 -18.54
CA ILE A 100 1.74 20.02 -18.75
C ILE A 100 2.26 19.31 -17.50
N LEU A 101 1.56 18.25 -17.10
CA LEU A 101 2.01 17.28 -16.09
C LEU A 101 2.68 16.09 -16.79
N PHE A 102 3.84 15.65 -16.28
CA PHE A 102 4.55 14.48 -16.79
C PHE A 102 5.35 13.77 -15.71
N TRP A 103 5.64 12.48 -15.92
CA TRP A 103 6.49 11.68 -15.04
C TRP A 103 7.94 11.84 -15.46
N LYS A 104 8.81 12.32 -14.56
CA LYS A 104 10.25 12.40 -14.84
C LYS A 104 10.87 11.03 -14.59
N VAL A 105 11.13 10.28 -15.66
CA VAL A 105 11.77 8.96 -15.57
C VAL A 105 13.22 9.16 -15.13
N LYS A 106 13.59 8.65 -13.95
CA LYS A 106 14.99 8.63 -13.53
C LYS A 106 15.70 7.54 -14.33
N ASN A 107 16.67 7.93 -15.17
CA ASN A 107 17.47 7.01 -15.97
C ASN A 107 18.19 5.99 -15.07
N ILE A 108 17.64 4.77 -14.99
CA ILE A 108 18.31 3.62 -14.40
C ILE A 108 19.29 3.10 -15.47
N GLY A 109 20.51 3.60 -15.46
CA GLY A 109 21.73 2.87 -15.88
C GLY A 109 21.82 2.27 -17.29
N ILE A 110 20.94 2.61 -18.23
CA ILE A 110 21.08 2.24 -19.65
C ILE A 110 21.16 3.55 -20.44
N GLU A 111 22.19 3.67 -21.26
CA GLU A 111 22.47 4.80 -22.16
C GLU A 111 21.39 4.94 -23.27
N CYS A 112 20.14 5.08 -22.87
CA CYS A 112 19.04 5.46 -23.75
C CYS A 112 18.77 6.95 -23.50
N LYS A 113 19.51 7.82 -24.20
CA LYS A 113 19.08 9.20 -24.46
C LYS A 113 17.84 9.18 -25.36
N TYR A 114 16.71 8.75 -24.83
CA TYR A 114 15.42 9.11 -25.36
C TYR A 114 14.85 10.13 -24.40
N ASP A 115 14.80 11.39 -24.85
CA ASP A 115 14.22 12.53 -24.15
C ASP A 115 12.70 12.31 -24.00
N PHE A 116 12.31 11.41 -23.09
CA PHE A 116 10.94 11.33 -22.57
C PHE A 116 10.67 12.44 -21.53
N ASP A 117 11.59 13.40 -21.42
CA ASP A 117 11.33 14.67 -20.76
C ASP A 117 10.43 15.52 -21.65
N HIS A 118 9.45 16.17 -21.03
CA HIS A 118 8.56 17.12 -21.70
C HIS A 118 9.40 18.15 -22.50
N PRO A 119 9.25 18.23 -23.84
CA PRO A 119 10.05 19.13 -24.69
C PRO A 119 9.55 20.57 -24.54
N CYS A 120 9.96 21.21 -23.45
CA CYS A 120 9.63 22.60 -23.18
C CYS A 120 10.43 23.52 -24.11
N THR A 121 9.75 24.47 -24.75
CA THR A 121 10.37 25.47 -25.64
C THR A 121 10.85 26.73 -24.91
N ALA A 122 10.82 26.74 -23.57
CA ALA A 122 11.32 27.85 -22.77
C ALA A 122 12.83 28.02 -22.93
N SER A 123 13.31 29.26 -22.81
CA SER A 123 14.76 29.58 -22.87
C SER A 123 15.57 28.86 -21.78
N ASP A 124 14.94 28.57 -20.63
CA ASP A 124 15.47 27.74 -19.55
C ASP A 124 14.39 26.74 -19.09
N PRO A 125 14.35 25.53 -19.68
CA PRO A 125 13.35 24.51 -19.37
C PRO A 125 13.32 24.08 -17.90
N ASP A 126 14.48 23.95 -17.25
CA ASP A 126 14.58 23.45 -15.88
C ASP A 126 13.99 24.46 -14.87
N SER A 127 14.13 25.77 -15.14
CA SER A 127 13.52 26.80 -14.30
C SER A 127 11.98 26.76 -14.26
N CYS A 128 11.36 26.14 -15.26
CA CYS A 128 9.92 26.05 -15.40
C CYS A 128 9.32 24.80 -14.74
N LEU A 129 10.16 23.85 -14.33
CA LEU A 129 9.74 22.56 -13.77
C LEU A 129 9.57 22.64 -12.25
N MET A 130 8.42 22.20 -11.76
CA MET A 130 8.19 22.02 -10.33
C MET A 130 7.75 20.59 -10.02
N PRO A 131 8.34 19.93 -9.01
CA PRO A 131 7.82 18.66 -8.52
C PRO A 131 6.44 18.87 -7.88
N VAL A 132 5.52 17.95 -8.15
CA VAL A 132 4.13 18.00 -7.69
C VAL A 132 3.95 16.98 -6.59
N SER A 133 3.58 17.45 -5.40
CA SER A 133 3.15 16.55 -4.32
C SER A 133 1.74 16.01 -4.63
N PRO A 134 1.35 14.87 -4.05
CA PRO A 134 0.00 14.30 -4.22
C PRO A 134 -1.12 15.28 -3.88
N GLN A 135 -0.97 16.04 -2.79
CA GLN A 135 -1.93 17.08 -2.43
C GLN A 135 -1.96 18.20 -3.48
N HIS A 136 -0.79 18.66 -3.93
CA HIS A 136 -0.72 19.69 -4.96
C HIS A 136 -1.33 19.24 -6.28
N PHE A 137 -1.19 17.95 -6.63
CA PHE A 137 -1.87 17.37 -7.78
C PHE A 137 -3.39 17.44 -7.64
N ILE A 138 -3.95 17.09 -6.47
CA ILE A 138 -5.39 17.20 -6.22
C ILE A 138 -5.84 18.66 -6.35
N ASP A 139 -5.11 19.59 -5.75
CA ASP A 139 -5.43 21.02 -5.76
C ASP A 139 -5.52 21.60 -7.18
N LEU A 140 -4.81 21.03 -8.17
CA LEU A 140 -4.88 21.46 -9.58
C LEU A 140 -6.27 21.24 -10.22
N PHE A 141 -7.08 20.31 -9.70
CA PHE A 141 -8.39 19.94 -10.26
C PHE A 141 -9.57 20.39 -9.41
N MET A 142 -9.33 21.07 -8.28
CA MET A 142 -10.37 21.48 -7.33
C MET A 142 -11.09 22.78 -7.74
N PHE A 143 -11.29 23.02 -9.05
CA PHE A 143 -11.94 24.21 -9.61
C PHE A 143 -13.27 23.90 -10.27
#